data_AF-A0A209D138-F1
#
_entry.id   AF-A0A209D138-F1
#
_cell.length_a   1.000
_cell.length_b   1.000
_cell.length_c   1.000
_cell.angle_alpha   90.00
_cell.angle_beta   90.00
_cell.angle_gamma   90.00
#
_symmetry.space_group_name_H-M   'P 1'
#
loop_
_entity.id
_entity.type
_entity.pdbx_description
1 polymer ?
#
loop_
_entity_poly.entity_id
_entity_poly.type
_entity_poly.pdbx_seq_one_letter_code
_entity_poly.pdbx_strand_id
1 'polypeptide(L)'
;MSVVSSVLVPYTSYLRVYEPLVAFAEPERSHWARYAQREDLPTAQDELRRSLADLVSTPPVGVPVRESGDAFVAELDEVVCVCPWRTRLRGWLALEELEGMFPANVLDVVLPAVVRGQAAADHERWQRRHPDARPWIRTTVWQVPVRWFVLFRDEEREYAAADGEGAGPVLRYRTPMVEARRRLARALRTLRGHVPEGPLTEGLVDVGRWLEEFHPRSLVELDYGGLVHALPAERLAGDRSAADVAEGLAALRDGDSEGAGEAYARLAERWRAVRDLQFTN
;
A
#
# COMPACT_ATOMS: atom_id res chain seq x y z
N MET A 1 -10.62 -24.29 18.16
CA MET A 1 -9.36 -23.67 17.73
C MET A 1 -9.30 -23.78 16.21
N SER A 2 -9.50 -22.67 15.51
CA SER A 2 -9.38 -22.61 14.05
C SER A 2 -7.94 -22.97 13.69
N VAL A 3 -7.77 -23.91 12.77
CA VAL A 3 -6.48 -24.19 12.15
C VAL A 3 -6.03 -22.87 11.53
N VAL A 4 -5.00 -22.25 12.09
CA VAL A 4 -4.40 -21.04 11.51
C VAL A 4 -3.83 -21.49 10.17
N SER A 5 -4.51 -21.12 9.08
CA SER A 5 -4.07 -21.42 7.73
C SER A 5 -2.63 -20.93 7.56
N SER A 6 -1.74 -21.81 7.10
CA SER A 6 -0.33 -21.50 6.78
C SER A 6 -0.16 -20.77 5.45
N VAL A 7 -1.27 -20.34 4.82
CA VAL A 7 -1.26 -19.68 3.52
C VAL A 7 -0.60 -18.31 3.65
N LEU A 8 0.56 -18.17 3.01
CA LEU A 8 1.19 -16.89 2.75
C LEU A 8 0.59 -16.31 1.46
N VAL A 9 0.27 -15.02 1.50
CA VAL A 9 -0.25 -14.27 0.35
C VAL A 9 0.92 -13.44 -0.21
N PRO A 10 1.53 -13.86 -1.33
CA PRO A 10 2.88 -13.41 -1.68
C PRO A 10 2.91 -12.24 -2.67
N TYR A 11 1.79 -11.56 -2.91
CA TYR A 11 1.66 -10.66 -4.07
C TYR A 11 1.26 -9.22 -3.74
N THR A 12 0.97 -8.88 -2.49
CA THR A 12 0.53 -7.52 -2.13
C THR A 12 1.69 -6.62 -1.75
N SER A 13 1.62 -5.35 -2.14
CA SER A 13 2.50 -4.28 -1.67
C SER A 13 1.66 -3.10 -1.19
N TYR A 14 2.22 -2.29 -0.29
CA TYR A 14 1.47 -1.27 0.44
C TYR A 14 2.20 0.06 0.48
N LEU A 15 1.46 1.14 0.30
CA LEU A 15 1.84 2.47 0.76
C LEU A 15 0.96 2.85 1.94
N ARG A 16 1.56 3.05 3.11
CA ARG A 16 0.87 3.26 4.39
C ARG A 16 1.23 4.61 4.99
N VAL A 17 0.27 5.22 5.69
CA VAL A 17 0.49 6.40 6.52
C VAL A 17 0.18 6.04 7.97
N TYR A 18 1.12 6.30 8.88
CA TYR A 18 0.93 6.15 10.31
C TYR A 18 0.80 7.54 10.93
N GLU A 19 -0.36 7.84 11.51
CA GLU A 19 -0.61 9.14 12.14
C GLU A 19 -0.32 9.09 13.64
N PRO A 20 0.21 10.17 14.23
CA PRO A 20 0.37 10.23 15.68
C PRO A 20 -1.01 10.22 16.35
N LEU A 21 -1.08 9.70 17.58
CA LEU A 21 -2.35 9.57 18.33
C LEU A 21 -3.14 10.89 18.42
N VAL A 22 -2.47 12.04 18.43
CA VAL A 22 -3.10 13.38 18.45
C VAL A 22 -3.95 13.69 17.21
N ALA A 23 -3.71 13.00 16.09
CA ALA A 23 -4.49 13.16 14.86
C ALA A 23 -5.90 12.53 14.96
N PHE A 24 -6.11 11.63 15.93
CA PHE A 24 -7.39 10.97 16.13
C PHE A 24 -8.23 11.73 17.16
N ALA A 25 -9.54 11.81 16.94
CA ALA A 25 -10.51 12.32 17.91
C ALA A 25 -10.87 11.26 18.95
N GLU A 26 -11.42 11.67 20.10
CA GLU A 26 -12.01 10.71 21.04
C GLU A 26 -13.37 10.20 20.53
N PRO A 27 -13.73 8.91 20.76
CA PRO A 27 -13.03 7.92 21.60
C PRO A 27 -11.94 7.11 20.87
N GLU A 28 -11.70 7.38 19.58
CA GLU A 28 -10.77 6.61 18.73
C GLU A 28 -9.32 6.75 19.21
N ARG A 29 -8.90 7.94 19.64
CA ARG A 29 -7.57 8.17 20.23
C ARG A 29 -7.31 7.27 21.44
N SER A 30 -8.22 7.25 22.42
CA SER A 30 -8.07 6.39 23.61
C SER A 30 -8.13 4.90 23.27
N HIS A 31 -8.88 4.52 22.23
CA HIS A 31 -8.84 3.16 21.70
C HIS A 31 -7.45 2.79 21.16
N TRP A 32 -6.88 3.63 20.28
CA TRP A 32 -5.57 3.38 19.67
C TRP A 32 -4.42 3.45 20.67
N ALA A 33 -4.48 4.34 21.65
CA ALA A 33 -3.50 4.40 22.73
C ALA A 33 -3.42 3.07 23.50
N ARG A 34 -4.57 2.45 23.81
CA ARG A 34 -4.62 1.14 24.46
C ARG A 34 -4.21 0.01 23.52
N TYR A 35 -4.63 0.10 22.25
CA TYR A 35 -4.32 -0.89 21.23
C TYR A 35 -2.81 -1.03 21.02
N ALA A 36 -2.09 0.09 20.93
CA ALA A 36 -0.65 0.14 20.70
C ALA A 36 0.19 -0.46 21.85
N GLN A 37 -0.39 -0.67 23.03
CA GLN A 37 0.28 -1.28 24.19
C GLN A 37 0.17 -2.81 24.20
N ARG A 38 -0.52 -3.42 23.24
CA ARG A 38 -0.66 -4.88 23.16
C ARG A 38 0.67 -5.52 22.75
N GLU A 39 1.01 -6.63 23.39
CA GLU A 39 2.23 -7.41 23.07
C GLU A 39 2.15 -8.00 21.66
N ASP A 40 1.00 -8.57 21.31
CA ASP A 40 0.77 -9.18 20.01
C ASP A 40 -0.19 -8.36 19.15
N LEU A 41 0.34 -7.87 18.02
CA LEU A 41 -0.40 -7.17 16.99
C LEU A 41 -0.48 -8.02 15.72
N PRO A 42 -1.65 -8.09 15.07
CA PRO A 42 -1.79 -8.86 13.85
C PRO A 42 -1.01 -8.24 12.70
N THR A 43 -0.54 -9.09 11.80
CA THR A 43 0.28 -8.71 10.64
C THR A 43 -0.57 -8.48 9.40
N ALA A 44 0.05 -7.96 8.33
CA ALA A 44 -0.61 -7.85 7.02
C ALA A 44 -1.03 -9.23 6.49
N GLN A 45 -0.26 -10.29 6.79
CA GLN A 45 -0.62 -11.66 6.42
C GLN A 45 -1.86 -12.15 7.19
N ASP A 46 -2.04 -11.75 8.45
CA ASP A 46 -3.26 -12.04 9.21
C ASP A 46 -4.48 -11.38 8.59
N GLU A 47 -4.35 -10.11 8.17
CA GLU A 47 -5.41 -9.41 7.46
C GLU A 47 -5.82 -10.15 6.19
N LEU A 48 -4.85 -10.49 5.33
CA LEU A 48 -5.10 -11.16 4.06
C LEU A 48 -5.68 -12.55 4.26
N ARG A 49 -5.19 -13.32 5.23
CA ARG A 49 -5.75 -14.64 5.56
C ARG A 49 -7.21 -14.55 5.99
N ARG A 50 -7.58 -13.55 6.80
CA ARG A 50 -8.99 -13.30 7.17
C ARG A 50 -9.82 -12.95 5.94
N SER A 51 -9.36 -12.03 5.09
CA SER A 51 -10.06 -11.65 3.86
C SER A 51 -10.26 -12.84 2.90
N LEU A 52 -9.27 -13.71 2.76
CA LEU A 52 -9.39 -14.92 1.94
C LEU A 52 -10.39 -15.92 2.55
N ALA A 53 -10.36 -16.12 3.87
CA ALA A 53 -11.30 -16.98 4.56
C ALA A 53 -12.75 -16.49 4.41
N ASP A 54 -12.96 -15.17 4.50
CA ASP A 54 -14.25 -14.52 4.26
C ASP A 54 -14.73 -14.73 2.81
N LEU A 55 -13.84 -14.60 1.84
CA LEU A 55 -14.18 -14.76 0.42
C LEU A 55 -14.59 -16.19 0.07
N VAL A 56 -13.99 -17.22 0.68
CA VAL A 56 -14.29 -18.64 0.40
C VAL A 56 -15.43 -19.20 1.26
N SER A 57 -16.06 -18.39 2.10
CA SER A 57 -17.19 -18.80 2.93
C SER A 57 -18.48 -18.97 2.12
N THR A 58 -19.49 -19.65 2.69
CA THR A 58 -20.80 -19.83 2.06
C THR A 58 -21.90 -19.21 2.94
N PRO A 59 -22.53 -18.09 2.52
CA PRO A 59 -22.26 -17.31 1.30
C PRO A 59 -20.92 -16.54 1.37
N PRO A 60 -20.31 -16.17 0.23
CA PRO A 60 -19.04 -15.45 0.21
C PRO A 60 -19.20 -14.05 0.77
N VAL A 61 -18.20 -13.60 1.54
CA VAL A 61 -18.15 -12.26 2.15
C VAL A 61 -17.06 -11.46 1.44
N GLY A 62 -17.45 -10.71 0.40
CA GLY A 62 -16.51 -9.86 -0.35
C GLY A 62 -16.05 -8.61 0.41
N VAL A 63 -16.84 -8.14 1.37
CA VAL A 63 -16.50 -7.01 2.24
C VAL A 63 -16.91 -7.34 3.68
N PRO A 64 -16.01 -7.17 4.68
CA PRO A 64 -16.34 -7.44 6.07
C PRO A 64 -17.56 -6.66 6.58
N VAL A 65 -18.39 -7.33 7.39
CA VAL A 65 -19.64 -6.75 7.93
C VAL A 65 -19.39 -5.59 8.91
N ARG A 66 -18.22 -5.55 9.55
CA ARG A 66 -17.82 -4.51 10.50
C ARG A 66 -16.43 -3.99 10.13
N GLU A 67 -16.16 -2.75 10.52
CA GLU A 67 -14.81 -2.22 10.38
C GLU A 67 -13.84 -2.95 11.30
N SER A 68 -12.61 -3.14 10.83
CA SER A 68 -11.54 -3.72 11.62
C SER A 68 -11.20 -2.84 12.83
N GLY A 69 -11.05 -3.47 13.99
CA GLY A 69 -10.47 -2.83 15.18
C GLY A 69 -8.94 -2.95 15.24
N ASP A 70 -8.30 -3.37 14.15
CA ASP A 70 -6.86 -3.57 14.06
C ASP A 70 -6.16 -2.45 13.28
N ALA A 71 -4.88 -2.25 13.62
CA ALA A 71 -4.02 -1.22 13.03
C ALA A 71 -2.57 -1.68 13.00
N PHE A 72 -1.78 -1.15 12.07
CA PHE A 72 -0.33 -1.20 12.17
C PHE A 72 0.16 -0.10 13.12
N VAL A 73 1.19 -0.41 13.89
CA VAL A 73 1.79 0.52 14.86
C VAL A 73 3.27 0.68 14.52
N ALA A 74 3.75 1.91 14.57
CA ALA A 74 5.15 2.25 14.40
C ALA A 74 5.52 3.40 15.33
N GLU A 75 6.82 3.56 15.59
CA GLU A 75 7.34 4.71 16.33
C GLU A 75 8.12 5.61 15.36
N LEU A 76 7.91 6.92 15.48
CA LEU A 76 8.68 7.95 14.78
C LEU A 76 9.14 8.97 15.84
N ASP A 77 10.46 9.08 16.04
CA ASP A 77 11.06 9.96 17.05
C ASP A 77 10.41 9.78 18.45
N GLU A 78 10.30 8.53 18.90
CA GLU A 78 9.66 8.13 20.17
C GLU A 78 8.15 8.42 20.26
N VAL A 79 7.52 8.86 19.16
CA VAL A 79 6.07 9.08 19.08
C VAL A 79 5.39 7.86 18.46
N VAL A 80 4.46 7.27 19.21
CA VAL A 80 3.59 6.20 18.71
C VAL A 80 2.67 6.74 17.61
N CYS A 81 2.77 6.13 16.44
CA CYS A 81 1.98 6.40 15.26
C CYS A 81 1.20 5.14 14.86
N VAL A 82 -0.04 5.35 14.42
CA VAL A 82 -1.01 4.28 14.13
C VAL A 82 -1.52 4.41 12.70
N CYS A 83 -1.58 3.29 12.00
CA CYS A 83 -2.13 3.15 10.66
C CYS A 83 -3.32 2.18 10.73
N PRO A 84 -4.55 2.68 10.94
CA PRO A 84 -5.75 1.84 10.98
C PRO A 84 -5.92 1.04 9.69
N TRP A 85 -6.25 -0.25 9.81
CA TRP A 85 -6.39 -1.11 8.63
C TRP A 85 -7.51 -0.65 7.69
N ARG A 86 -8.61 -0.17 8.27
CA ARG A 86 -9.84 0.20 7.56
C ARG A 86 -10.23 -0.83 6.49
N THR A 87 -10.13 -2.12 6.84
CA THR A 87 -10.31 -3.26 5.92
C THR A 87 -11.66 -3.22 5.23
N ARG A 88 -12.72 -2.77 5.94
CA ARG A 88 -14.05 -2.67 5.35
C ARG A 88 -14.11 -1.59 4.27
N LEU A 89 -13.60 -0.39 4.57
CA LEU A 89 -13.51 0.69 3.59
C LEU A 89 -12.68 0.26 2.38
N ARG A 90 -11.50 -0.31 2.61
CA ARG A 90 -10.64 -0.79 1.52
C ARG A 90 -11.28 -1.91 0.71
N GLY A 91 -12.08 -2.78 1.34
CA GLY A 91 -12.85 -3.80 0.65
C GLY A 91 -13.89 -3.22 -0.30
N TRP A 92 -14.61 -2.17 0.09
CA TRP A 92 -15.54 -1.47 -0.81
C TRP A 92 -14.82 -0.82 -2.00
N LEU A 93 -13.72 -0.12 -1.76
CA LEU A 93 -12.92 0.49 -2.83
C LEU A 93 -12.36 -0.56 -3.80
N ALA A 94 -11.87 -1.69 -3.27
CA ALA A 94 -11.38 -2.79 -4.11
C ALA A 94 -12.50 -3.44 -4.94
N LEU A 95 -13.73 -3.47 -4.43
CA LEU A 95 -14.88 -4.01 -5.16
C LEU A 95 -15.28 -3.11 -6.35
N GLU A 96 -15.15 -1.79 -6.23
CA GLU A 96 -15.38 -0.84 -7.33
C GLU A 96 -14.36 -1.05 -8.47
N GLU A 97 -13.12 -1.39 -8.15
CA GLU A 97 -12.07 -1.69 -9.13
C GLU A 97 -12.26 -3.08 -9.78
N LEU A 98 -12.91 -4.02 -9.09
CA LEU A 98 -13.02 -5.43 -9.48
C LEU A 98 -13.77 -5.64 -10.80
N GLU A 99 -14.80 -4.84 -11.08
CA GLU A 99 -15.63 -4.97 -12.29
C GLU A 99 -14.85 -4.73 -13.59
N GLY A 100 -13.74 -3.99 -13.53
CA GLY A 100 -12.84 -3.78 -14.66
C GLY A 100 -11.76 -4.85 -14.82
N MET A 101 -11.60 -5.75 -13.84
CA MET A 101 -10.47 -6.70 -13.78
C MET A 101 -10.80 -8.10 -14.29
N PHE A 102 -12.06 -8.54 -14.17
CA PHE A 102 -12.48 -9.90 -14.53
C PHE A 102 -13.78 -9.90 -15.36
N PRO A 103 -13.96 -10.89 -16.25
CA PRO A 103 -15.22 -11.10 -16.95
C PRO A 103 -16.39 -11.30 -15.97
N ALA A 104 -17.56 -10.72 -16.28
CA ALA A 104 -18.73 -10.75 -15.40
C ALA A 104 -19.17 -12.16 -14.98
N ASN A 105 -19.08 -13.14 -15.88
CA ASN A 105 -19.42 -14.53 -15.58
C ASN A 105 -18.47 -15.19 -14.57
N VAL A 106 -17.18 -14.80 -14.55
CA VAL A 106 -16.23 -15.27 -13.53
C VAL A 106 -16.58 -14.62 -12.18
N LEU A 107 -16.87 -13.32 -12.19
CA LEU A 107 -17.28 -12.60 -10.99
C LEU A 107 -18.56 -13.16 -10.40
N ASP A 108 -19.57 -13.50 -11.20
CA ASP A 108 -20.83 -14.04 -10.69
C ASP A 108 -20.69 -15.40 -10.01
N VAL A 109 -19.65 -16.17 -10.33
CA VAL A 109 -19.32 -17.43 -9.66
C VAL A 109 -18.61 -17.18 -8.33
N VAL A 110 -17.63 -16.27 -8.30
CA VAL A 110 -16.79 -16.04 -7.11
C VAL A 110 -17.46 -15.10 -6.10
N LEU A 111 -18.13 -14.07 -6.59
CA LEU A 111 -18.83 -13.06 -5.80
C LEU A 111 -20.13 -12.65 -6.52
N PRO A 112 -21.25 -13.37 -6.27
CA PRO A 112 -22.51 -13.20 -7.01
C PRO A 112 -22.98 -11.75 -7.08
N ALA A 113 -23.59 -11.35 -8.20
CA ALA A 113 -24.08 -9.98 -8.42
C ALA A 113 -24.94 -9.42 -7.28
N VAL A 114 -25.75 -10.24 -6.62
CA VAL A 114 -26.55 -9.83 -5.45
C VAL A 114 -25.68 -9.41 -4.27
N VAL A 115 -24.57 -10.11 -4.02
CA VAL A 115 -23.61 -9.78 -2.95
C VAL A 115 -22.88 -8.49 -3.29
N ARG A 116 -22.44 -8.32 -4.55
CA ARG A 116 -21.78 -7.10 -5.03
C ARG A 116 -22.70 -5.88 -4.93
N GLY A 117 -23.93 -6.01 -5.41
CA GLY A 117 -24.94 -4.95 -5.35
C GLY A 117 -25.29 -4.55 -3.91
N GLN A 118 -25.39 -5.52 -3.00
CA GLN A 118 -25.59 -5.23 -1.57
C GLN A 118 -24.40 -4.47 -0.98
N ALA A 119 -23.17 -4.90 -1.27
CA ALA A 119 -21.96 -4.24 -0.79
C ALA A 119 -21.85 -2.80 -1.30
N ALA A 120 -22.13 -2.55 -2.58
CA ALA A 120 -22.18 -1.20 -3.16
C ALA A 120 -23.24 -0.31 -2.46
N ALA A 121 -24.45 -0.83 -2.27
CA ALA A 121 -25.51 -0.09 -1.57
C ALA A 121 -25.18 0.20 -0.09
N ASP A 122 -24.47 -0.73 0.58
CA ASP A 122 -23.94 -0.52 1.92
C ASP A 122 -22.84 0.56 1.94
N HIS A 123 -21.94 0.56 0.94
CA HIS A 123 -20.91 1.57 0.80
C HIS A 123 -21.52 2.98 0.68
N GLU A 124 -22.47 3.17 -0.24
CA GLU A 124 -23.13 4.46 -0.44
C GLU A 124 -23.83 4.97 0.83
N ARG A 125 -24.51 4.08 1.57
CA ARG A 125 -25.16 4.44 2.84
C ARG A 125 -24.15 4.80 3.92
N TRP A 126 -23.01 4.12 3.94
CA TRP A 126 -21.95 4.37 4.91
C TRP A 126 -21.22 5.68 4.60
N GLN A 127 -20.87 5.93 3.34
CA GLN A 127 -20.16 7.12 2.88
C GLN A 127 -20.96 8.40 3.18
N ARG A 128 -22.29 8.37 3.01
CA ARG A 128 -23.18 9.50 3.39
C ARG A 128 -23.08 9.89 4.87
N ARG A 129 -22.68 8.97 5.74
CA ARG A 129 -22.48 9.23 7.19
C ARG A 129 -21.04 9.54 7.55
N HIS A 130 -20.10 9.27 6.64
CA HIS A 130 -18.65 9.43 6.84
C HIS A 130 -18.03 10.07 5.59
N PRO A 131 -18.41 11.31 5.24
CA PRO A 131 -17.96 11.95 4.01
C PRO A 131 -16.44 12.17 3.97
N ASP A 132 -15.82 12.33 5.13
CA ASP A 132 -14.37 12.56 5.27
C ASP A 132 -13.57 11.27 5.52
N ALA A 133 -14.19 10.09 5.34
CA ALA A 133 -13.48 8.85 5.51
C ALA A 133 -12.50 8.60 4.37
N ARG A 134 -11.28 8.20 4.74
CA ARG A 134 -10.20 7.91 3.82
C ARG A 134 -9.45 6.65 4.23
N PRO A 135 -8.83 5.92 3.30
CA PRO A 135 -7.96 4.80 3.64
C PRO A 135 -6.55 5.30 3.98
N TRP A 136 -5.94 4.79 5.05
CA TRP A 136 -4.53 5.02 5.42
C TRP A 136 -3.56 4.16 4.61
N ILE A 137 -4.09 3.21 3.84
CA ILE A 137 -3.32 2.20 3.13
C ILE A 137 -3.79 2.18 1.68
N ARG A 138 -2.86 2.41 0.76
CA ARG A 138 -3.01 2.10 -0.66
C ARG A 138 -2.34 0.75 -0.93
N THR A 139 -2.98 -0.11 -1.70
CA THR A 139 -2.53 -1.48 -1.96
C THR A 139 -2.39 -1.70 -3.46
N THR A 140 -1.37 -2.44 -3.88
CA THR A 140 -1.28 -2.99 -5.23
C THR A 140 -0.88 -4.46 -5.20
N VAL A 141 -1.14 -5.18 -6.28
CA VAL A 141 -0.74 -6.58 -6.43
C VAL A 141 0.29 -6.74 -7.55
N TRP A 142 1.27 -7.63 -7.36
CA TRP A 142 2.32 -7.98 -8.34
C TRP A 142 3.13 -6.81 -8.90
N GLN A 143 3.17 -5.69 -8.17
CA GLN A 143 3.96 -4.51 -8.53
C GLN A 143 4.14 -3.58 -7.33
N VAL A 144 5.10 -2.65 -7.44
CA VAL A 144 5.13 -1.41 -6.67
C VAL A 144 5.10 -0.25 -7.65
N PRO A 145 4.09 0.64 -7.60
CA PRO A 145 4.03 1.79 -8.49
C PRO A 145 5.25 2.71 -8.39
N VAL A 146 5.81 3.09 -9.54
CA VAL A 146 6.94 4.04 -9.65
C VAL A 146 6.71 5.31 -8.83
N ARG A 147 5.48 5.85 -8.88
CA ARG A 147 5.07 7.05 -8.14
C ARG A 147 5.23 6.95 -6.62
N TRP A 148 5.28 5.75 -6.05
CA TRP A 148 5.49 5.56 -4.61
C TRP A 148 6.96 5.72 -4.24
N PHE A 149 7.88 5.23 -5.07
CA PHE A 149 9.33 5.36 -4.84
C PHE A 149 9.79 6.84 -4.78
N VAL A 150 9.11 7.74 -5.50
CA VAL A 150 9.38 9.19 -5.47
C VAL A 150 9.36 9.79 -4.06
N LEU A 151 8.61 9.18 -3.13
CA LEU A 151 8.48 9.67 -1.77
C LEU A 151 9.72 9.41 -0.92
N PHE A 152 10.56 8.45 -1.31
CA PHE A 152 11.63 7.91 -0.48
C PHE A 152 13.00 8.23 -1.06
N ARG A 153 13.98 8.27 -0.16
CA ARG A 153 15.38 8.12 -0.52
C ARG A 153 15.77 6.67 -0.44
N ASP A 154 16.79 6.32 -1.21
CA ASP A 154 17.28 4.95 -1.22
C ASP A 154 17.95 4.55 0.11
N GLU A 155 18.54 5.50 0.83
CA GLU A 155 19.11 5.26 2.16
C GLU A 155 18.06 4.99 3.24
N GLU A 156 16.79 5.31 2.98
CA GLU A 156 15.66 5.01 3.88
C GLU A 156 15.15 3.57 3.75
N ARG A 157 15.86 2.75 2.97
CA ARG A 157 15.58 1.33 2.74
C ARG A 157 15.98 0.49 3.93
N GLU A 158 15.03 -0.29 4.44
CA GLU A 158 15.25 -1.36 5.41
C GLU A 158 15.05 -2.70 4.70
N TYR A 159 16.07 -3.57 4.76
CA TYR A 159 16.00 -4.93 4.24
C TYR A 159 16.57 -5.92 5.24
N ALA A 160 15.79 -6.93 5.57
CA ALA A 160 16.22 -8.09 6.34
C ALA A 160 15.79 -9.36 5.58
N ALA A 161 16.76 -10.25 5.33
CA ALA A 161 16.46 -11.56 4.79
C ALA A 161 15.76 -12.42 5.85
N ALA A 162 15.10 -13.50 5.42
CA ALA A 162 14.58 -14.49 6.36
C ALA A 162 15.77 -15.15 7.08
N ASP A 163 15.83 -15.05 8.41
CA ASP A 163 16.94 -15.53 9.23
C ASP A 163 16.66 -16.85 9.94
N GLY A 164 15.49 -17.46 9.72
CA GLY A 164 15.11 -18.75 10.30
C GLY A 164 14.75 -18.69 11.79
N GLU A 165 14.91 -17.53 12.44
CA GLU A 165 14.59 -17.29 13.86
C GLU A 165 13.19 -16.71 14.08
N GLY A 166 12.30 -16.89 13.10
CA GLY A 166 10.87 -16.62 13.20
C GLY A 166 10.41 -15.28 12.61
N ALA A 167 11.32 -14.33 12.37
CA ALA A 167 10.99 -13.13 11.62
C ALA A 167 10.99 -13.43 10.10
N GLY A 168 9.88 -13.11 9.43
CA GLY A 168 9.81 -13.19 7.97
C GLY A 168 10.72 -12.16 7.29
N PRO A 169 11.06 -12.34 6.01
CA PRO A 169 11.83 -11.35 5.27
C PRO A 169 11.05 -10.03 5.18
N VAL A 170 11.76 -8.91 5.23
CA VAL A 170 11.19 -7.56 5.17
C VAL A 170 11.96 -6.75 4.15
N LEU A 171 11.25 -6.02 3.30
CA LEU A 171 11.79 -4.93 2.52
C LEU A 171 10.81 -3.76 2.55
N ARG A 172 11.25 -2.63 3.10
CA ARG A 172 10.41 -1.43 3.21
C ARG A 172 11.24 -0.15 3.16
N TYR A 173 10.55 0.97 2.92
CA TYR A 173 11.10 2.32 3.03
C TYR A 173 10.24 3.12 3.99
N ARG A 174 10.86 3.93 4.84
CA ARG A 174 10.17 4.75 5.85
C ARG A 174 10.69 6.18 5.84
N THR A 175 9.79 7.16 5.81
CA THR A 175 10.18 8.56 5.82
C THR A 175 9.13 9.45 6.51
N PRO A 176 9.53 10.53 7.21
CA PRO A 176 8.58 11.51 7.73
C PRO A 176 7.73 12.14 6.61
N MET A 177 6.45 12.38 6.89
CA MET A 177 5.48 12.97 5.94
C MET A 177 5.98 14.28 5.30
N VAL A 178 6.67 15.13 6.08
CA VAL A 178 7.24 16.39 5.58
C VAL A 178 8.25 16.14 4.45
N GLU A 179 9.11 15.14 4.60
CA GLU A 179 10.11 14.80 3.59
C GLU A 179 9.47 14.15 2.36
N ALA A 180 8.51 13.23 2.55
CA ALA A 180 7.72 12.66 1.46
C ALA A 180 7.05 13.75 0.61
N ARG A 181 6.32 14.68 1.23
CA ARG A 181 5.64 15.79 0.54
C ARG A 181 6.64 16.72 -0.17
N ARG A 182 7.78 17.03 0.47
CA ARG A 182 8.84 17.86 -0.12
C ARG A 182 9.42 17.22 -1.38
N ARG A 183 9.66 15.91 -1.38
CA ARG A 183 10.21 15.16 -2.53
C ARG A 183 9.18 15.05 -3.65
N LEU A 184 7.93 14.73 -3.32
CA LEU A 184 6.83 14.73 -4.28
C LEU A 184 6.68 16.09 -4.97
N ALA A 185 6.68 17.19 -4.22
CA ALA A 185 6.59 18.53 -4.79
C ALA A 185 7.78 18.87 -5.70
N ARG A 186 8.99 18.42 -5.37
CA ARG A 186 10.18 18.58 -6.22
C ARG A 186 10.06 17.77 -7.51
N ALA A 187 9.64 16.51 -7.41
CA ALA A 187 9.43 15.65 -8.56
C ALA A 187 8.36 16.20 -9.51
N LEU A 188 7.21 16.64 -8.98
CA LEU A 188 6.17 17.27 -9.79
C LEU A 188 6.65 18.53 -10.50
N ARG A 189 7.51 19.36 -9.87
CA ARG A 189 8.11 20.52 -10.54
C ARG A 189 9.04 20.10 -11.68
N THR A 190 9.90 19.10 -11.46
CA THR A 190 10.79 18.58 -12.50
C THR A 190 9.97 18.02 -13.68
N LEU A 191 8.98 17.18 -13.40
CA LEU A 191 8.16 16.53 -14.42
C LEU A 191 7.34 17.54 -15.21
N ARG A 192 6.70 18.52 -14.58
CA ARG A 192 5.94 19.57 -15.30
C ARG A 192 6.78 20.39 -16.28
N GLY A 193 8.09 20.49 -16.06
CA GLY A 193 9.01 21.18 -16.97
C GLY A 193 9.40 20.38 -18.22
N HIS A 194 9.29 19.04 -18.17
CA HIS A 194 9.84 18.15 -19.22
C HIS A 194 8.79 17.22 -19.84
N VAL A 195 7.87 16.72 -19.02
CA VAL A 195 6.77 15.80 -19.37
C VAL A 195 5.49 16.27 -18.64
N PRO A 196 4.86 17.36 -19.12
CA PRO A 196 3.76 18.02 -18.39
C PRO A 196 2.51 17.15 -18.25
N GLU A 197 2.27 16.26 -19.22
CA GLU A 197 1.11 15.38 -19.25
C GLU A 197 1.57 13.92 -19.32
N GLY A 198 0.97 13.06 -18.51
CA GLY A 198 1.24 11.63 -18.54
C GLY A 198 0.91 10.90 -17.23
N PRO A 199 0.81 9.55 -17.28
CA PRO A 199 0.35 8.75 -16.14
C PRO A 199 1.17 8.90 -14.86
N LEU A 200 2.48 9.19 -14.97
CA LEU A 200 3.34 9.40 -13.81
C LEU A 200 3.02 10.73 -13.12
N THR A 201 2.83 11.81 -13.88
CA THR A 201 2.48 13.13 -13.34
C THR A 201 1.10 13.10 -12.69
N GLU A 202 0.11 12.50 -13.35
CA GLU A 202 -1.24 12.32 -12.79
C GLU A 202 -1.22 11.47 -11.52
N GLY A 203 -0.50 10.35 -11.55
CA GLY A 203 -0.34 9.47 -10.39
C GLY A 203 0.34 10.16 -9.21
N LEU A 204 1.32 11.03 -9.44
CA LEU A 204 1.95 11.82 -8.38
C LEU A 204 1.03 12.91 -7.83
N VAL A 205 0.18 13.52 -8.66
CA VAL A 205 -0.84 14.45 -8.17
C VAL A 205 -1.84 13.74 -7.27
N ASP A 206 -2.30 12.56 -7.67
CA ASP A 206 -3.20 11.71 -6.87
C ASP A 206 -2.57 11.29 -5.53
N VAL A 207 -1.32 10.80 -5.54
CA VAL A 207 -0.59 10.48 -4.29
C VAL A 207 -0.41 11.73 -3.42
N GLY A 208 -0.12 12.89 -4.02
CA GLY A 208 0.03 14.14 -3.30
C GLY A 208 -1.24 14.57 -2.57
N ARG A 209 -2.38 14.55 -3.27
CA ARG A 209 -3.71 14.85 -2.69
C ARG A 209 -4.04 13.92 -1.53
N TRP A 210 -3.79 12.63 -1.70
CA TRP A 210 -4.00 11.67 -0.62
C TRP A 210 -3.10 11.94 0.59
N LEU A 211 -1.81 12.23 0.37
CA LEU A 211 -0.91 12.57 1.47
C LEU A 211 -1.37 13.83 2.22
N GLU A 212 -1.98 14.80 1.55
CA GLU A 212 -2.49 16.05 2.15
C GLU A 212 -3.61 15.83 3.17
N GLU A 213 -4.32 14.71 3.11
CA GLU A 213 -5.41 14.35 4.05
C GLU A 213 -4.92 13.96 5.45
N PHE A 214 -3.62 13.75 5.63
CA PHE A 214 -3.04 13.26 6.88
C PHE A 214 -2.27 14.33 7.66
N HIS A 215 -2.08 14.07 8.95
CA HIS A 215 -1.32 14.92 9.85
C HIS A 215 0.14 15.12 9.37
N PRO A 216 0.73 16.33 9.48
CA PRO A 216 2.08 16.60 8.95
C PRO A 216 3.20 15.88 9.70
N ARG A 217 2.97 15.40 10.93
CA ARG A 217 3.94 14.59 11.71
C ARG A 217 3.76 13.08 11.53
N SER A 218 3.06 12.66 10.49
CA SER A 218 2.87 11.24 10.20
C SER A 218 4.13 10.61 9.61
N LEU A 219 4.22 9.29 9.71
CA LEU A 219 5.21 8.46 9.04
C LEU A 219 4.60 7.91 7.74
N VAL A 220 5.35 7.93 6.65
CA VAL A 220 4.96 7.27 5.38
C VAL A 220 5.84 6.04 5.21
N GLU A 221 5.23 4.91 4.87
CA GLU A 221 5.91 3.64 4.65
C GLU A 221 5.52 3.05 3.31
N LEU A 222 6.52 2.64 2.52
CA LEU A 222 6.35 1.70 1.42
C LEU A 222 6.79 0.33 1.92
N ASP A 223 5.87 -0.62 1.97
CA ASP A 223 6.12 -2.01 2.38
C ASP A 223 5.93 -2.94 1.19
N TYR A 224 6.94 -3.75 0.87
CA TYR A 224 6.84 -4.77 -0.18
C TYR A 224 5.87 -5.88 0.20
N GLY A 225 5.45 -5.96 1.46
CA GLY A 225 4.31 -6.75 1.91
C GLY A 225 4.51 -8.23 1.63
N GLY A 226 3.61 -8.82 0.85
CA GLY A 226 3.72 -10.21 0.42
C GLY A 226 4.83 -10.46 -0.60
N LEU A 227 5.26 -9.46 -1.37
CA LEU A 227 6.24 -9.64 -2.47
C LEU A 227 7.58 -10.20 -1.98
N VAL A 228 7.95 -9.93 -0.74
CA VAL A 228 9.15 -10.50 -0.10
C VAL A 228 9.14 -12.03 -0.03
N HIS A 229 7.97 -12.65 -0.14
CA HIS A 229 7.81 -14.11 -0.20
C HIS A 229 7.76 -14.65 -1.64
N ALA A 230 7.45 -13.81 -2.63
CA ALA A 230 7.46 -14.20 -4.05
C ALA A 230 8.82 -14.00 -4.73
N LEU A 231 9.64 -13.06 -4.23
CA LEU A 231 10.89 -12.67 -4.86
C LEU A 231 12.10 -13.34 -4.22
N PRO A 232 13.10 -13.78 -5.01
CA PRO A 232 14.37 -14.29 -4.49
C PRO A 232 15.09 -13.24 -3.63
N ALA A 233 15.79 -13.71 -2.59
CA ALA A 233 16.51 -12.85 -1.65
C ALA A 233 17.57 -11.98 -2.34
N GLU A 234 18.23 -12.48 -3.39
CA GLU A 234 19.21 -11.74 -4.18
C GLU A 234 18.56 -10.59 -4.94
N ARG A 235 17.35 -10.81 -5.47
CA ARG A 235 16.58 -9.75 -6.15
C ARG A 235 16.12 -8.68 -5.16
N LEU A 236 15.66 -9.07 -3.98
CA LEU A 236 15.26 -8.13 -2.92
C LEU A 236 16.47 -7.33 -2.41
N ALA A 237 17.60 -8.00 -2.16
CA ALA A 237 18.83 -7.36 -1.73
C ALA A 237 19.37 -6.35 -2.74
N GLY A 238 19.24 -6.65 -4.04
CA GLY A 238 19.66 -5.79 -5.15
C GLY A 238 18.64 -4.75 -5.60
N ASP A 239 17.42 -4.75 -5.06
CA ASP A 239 16.39 -3.77 -5.45
C ASP A 239 16.73 -2.37 -4.90
N ARG A 240 17.04 -1.46 -5.82
CA ARG A 240 17.32 -0.04 -5.60
C ARG A 240 16.39 0.85 -6.43
N SER A 241 15.11 0.47 -6.52
CA SER A 241 14.10 1.18 -7.30
C SER A 241 13.94 2.65 -6.90
N ALA A 242 14.13 2.99 -5.61
CA ALA A 242 14.15 4.38 -5.16
C ALA A 242 15.33 5.18 -5.73
N ALA A 243 16.52 4.56 -5.81
CA ALA A 243 17.69 5.18 -6.43
C ALA A 243 17.50 5.40 -7.93
N ASP A 244 16.99 4.41 -8.66
CA ASP A 244 16.72 4.53 -10.11
C ASP A 244 15.72 5.67 -10.40
N VAL A 245 14.68 5.82 -9.58
CA VAL A 245 13.73 6.94 -9.71
C VAL A 245 14.38 8.29 -9.41
N ALA A 246 15.23 8.36 -8.38
CA ALA A 246 15.96 9.58 -8.04
C ALA A 246 16.95 9.98 -9.13
N GLU A 247 17.65 9.03 -9.73
CA GLU A 247 18.55 9.21 -10.87
C GLU A 247 17.78 9.74 -12.08
N GLY A 248 16.66 9.11 -12.46
CA GLY A 248 15.85 9.58 -13.58
C GLY A 248 15.31 10.99 -13.38
N LEU A 249 14.86 11.34 -12.17
CA LEU A 249 14.43 12.70 -11.84
C LEU A 249 15.57 13.73 -11.78
N ALA A 250 16.80 13.30 -11.49
CA ALA A 250 17.98 14.15 -11.54
C ALA A 250 18.39 14.42 -12.99
N ALA A 251 18.50 13.37 -13.81
CA ALA A 251 18.81 13.47 -15.24
C ALA A 251 17.81 14.38 -15.96
N LEU A 252 16.50 14.22 -15.72
CA LEU A 252 15.49 15.14 -16.25
C LEU A 252 15.72 16.60 -15.82
N ARG A 253 16.12 16.84 -14.57
CA ARG A 253 16.39 18.21 -14.08
C ARG A 253 17.58 18.84 -14.80
N ASP A 254 18.56 18.04 -15.16
CA ASP A 254 19.79 18.47 -15.82
C ASP A 254 19.65 18.51 -17.36
N GLY A 255 18.45 18.20 -17.89
CA GLY A 255 18.16 18.16 -19.32
C GLY A 255 18.65 16.88 -20.03
N ASP A 256 19.18 15.93 -19.27
CA ASP A 256 19.64 14.63 -19.78
C ASP A 256 18.45 13.67 -19.94
N SER A 257 17.82 13.75 -21.10
CA SER A 257 16.68 12.87 -21.43
C SER A 257 17.11 11.42 -21.69
N GLU A 258 18.35 11.19 -22.11
CA GLU A 258 18.88 9.85 -22.39
C GLU A 258 19.11 9.10 -21.07
N GLY A 259 19.84 9.69 -20.13
CA GLY A 259 20.05 9.12 -18.80
C GLY A 259 18.73 8.92 -18.04
N ALA A 260 17.77 9.82 -18.19
CA ALA A 260 16.43 9.64 -17.64
C ALA A 260 15.71 8.40 -18.23
N GLY A 261 15.83 8.21 -19.54
CA GLY A 261 15.28 7.06 -20.26
C GLY A 261 15.91 5.73 -19.81
N GLU A 262 17.24 5.70 -19.64
CA GLU A 262 17.97 4.53 -19.15
C GLU A 262 17.55 4.14 -17.74
N ALA A 263 17.48 5.10 -16.81
CA ALA A 263 17.02 4.85 -15.44
C ALA A 263 15.58 4.32 -15.40
N TYR A 264 14.69 4.90 -16.21
CA TYR A 264 13.32 4.41 -16.35
C TYR A 264 13.26 3.00 -16.95
N ALA A 265 14.08 2.70 -17.96
CA ALA A 265 14.11 1.39 -18.59
C ALA A 265 14.55 0.28 -17.61
N ARG A 266 15.57 0.54 -16.77
CA ARG A 266 15.99 -0.42 -15.72
C ARG A 266 14.85 -0.72 -14.74
N LEU A 267 14.14 0.32 -14.32
CA LEU A 267 13.00 0.19 -13.42
C LEU A 267 11.84 -0.58 -14.07
N ALA A 268 11.51 -0.23 -15.32
CA ALA A 268 10.44 -0.88 -16.07
C ALA A 268 10.73 -2.37 -16.32
N GLU A 269 11.98 -2.71 -16.65
CA GLU A 269 12.41 -4.11 -16.81
C GLU A 269 12.25 -4.89 -15.51
N ARG A 270 12.74 -4.34 -14.40
CA ARG A 270 12.64 -4.96 -13.07
C ARG A 270 11.18 -5.27 -12.72
N TRP A 271 10.29 -4.29 -12.85
CA TRP A 271 8.90 -4.44 -12.46
C TRP A 271 8.05 -5.22 -13.45
N ARG A 272 8.44 -5.29 -14.74
CA ARG A 272 7.84 -6.22 -15.70
C ARG A 272 8.07 -7.66 -15.27
N ALA A 273 9.30 -8.01 -14.91
CA ALA A 273 9.63 -9.36 -14.44
C ALA A 273 8.89 -9.77 -13.15
N VAL A 274 8.53 -8.82 -12.29
CA VAL A 274 7.67 -9.10 -11.12
C VAL A 274 6.21 -9.28 -11.54
N ARG A 275 5.71 -8.45 -12.45
CA ARG A 275 4.33 -8.54 -12.96
C ARG A 275 4.09 -9.85 -13.69
N ASP A 276 5.06 -10.35 -14.45
CA ASP A 276 4.95 -11.60 -15.21
C ASP A 276 4.75 -12.83 -14.30
N LEU A 277 5.17 -12.74 -13.03
CA LEU A 277 4.87 -13.78 -12.03
C LEU A 277 3.37 -13.98 -11.80
N GLN A 278 2.55 -12.95 -12.04
CA GLN A 278 1.09 -13.07 -11.98
C GLN A 278 0.53 -14.12 -12.95
N PHE A 279 1.22 -14.35 -14.08
CA PHE A 279 0.78 -15.25 -15.14
C PHE A 279 1.57 -16.57 -15.14
N THR A 280 2.50 -16.74 -14.21
CA THR A 280 3.30 -17.96 -14.09
C THR A 280 2.53 -18.95 -13.21
N ASN A 281 1.76 -19.84 -13.85
CA ASN A 281 1.11 -20.99 -13.22
C ASN A 281 2.01 -22.22 -13.28
#